data_AF-I7K232-F1
#
_entry.id   AF-I7K232-F1
#
_cell.length_a   1.000
_cell.length_b   1.000
_cell.length_c   1.000
_cell.angle_alpha   90.00
_cell.angle_beta   90.00
_cell.angle_gamma   90.00
#
_symmetry.space_group_name_H-M   'P 1'
#
loop_
_entity.id
_entity.type
_entity.pdbx_description
1 polymer ?
#
loop_
_entity_poly.entity_id
_entity_poly.type
_entity_poly.pdbx_seq_one_letter_code
_entity_poly.pdbx_strand_id
1 'polypeptide(L)' 'MINKSRLEALSDAIIAILMTIMALQIEVPTGIKLSSLKNPIIYFIAYIVSFTIAMAFWYNYHCLFAKVTNISKRVFWLM' A
#
# COMPACT_ATOMS: atom_id res chain seq x y z
N MET A 1 4.66 -25.35 -12.34
CA MET A 1 5.06 -23.93 -12.22
C MET A 1 3.81 -23.13 -11.88
N ILE A 2 3.90 -22.22 -10.91
CA ILE A 2 2.81 -21.26 -10.66
C ILE A 2 2.92 -20.17 -11.72
N ASN A 3 1.80 -19.70 -12.25
CA ASN A 3 1.80 -18.61 -13.23
C ASN A 3 2.22 -17.31 -12.53
N LYS A 4 3.41 -16.82 -12.87
CA LYS A 4 4.01 -15.58 -12.35
C LYS A 4 3.04 -14.40 -12.39
N SER A 5 2.37 -14.21 -13.52
CA SER A 5 1.47 -13.08 -13.74
C SER A 5 0.27 -13.09 -12.79
N ARG A 6 -0.21 -14.29 -12.40
CA ARG A 6 -1.32 -14.39 -11.43
C ARG A 6 -0.89 -14.05 -10.02
N LEU A 7 0.34 -14.40 -9.63
CA LEU A 7 0.87 -14.06 -8.31
C LEU A 7 1.16 -12.56 -8.20
N GLU A 8 1.69 -11.98 -9.27
CA GLU A 8 1.93 -10.54 -9.38
C GLU A 8 0.61 -9.76 -9.25
N ALA A 9 -0.41 -10.14 -10.03
CA ALA A 9 -1.73 -9.50 -9.97
C ALA A 9 -2.40 -9.63 -8.58
N LEU A 10 -2.20 -10.75 -7.87
CA LEU A 10 -2.69 -10.91 -6.50
C LEU A 10 -1.98 -9.95 -5.54
N SER A 11 -0.66 -9.84 -5.66
CA SER A 11 0.16 -8.94 -4.83
C SER A 11 -0.23 -7.47 -5.04
N ASP A 12 -0.45 -7.09 -6.30
CA ASP A 12 -0.90 -5.75 -6.68
C ASP A 12 -2.27 -5.44 -6.06
N ALA A 13 -3.21 -6.39 -6.12
CA ALA A 13 -4.52 -6.23 -5.50
C ALA A 13 -4.44 -6.06 -3.97
N ILE A 14 -3.59 -6.85 -3.30
CA ILE A 14 -3.39 -6.75 -1.84
C ILE A 14 -2.84 -5.37 -1.48
N ILE A 15 -1.80 -4.91 -2.18
CA ILE A 15 -1.18 -3.61 -1.91
C ILE A 15 -2.15 -2.46 -2.20
N ALA A 16 -2.95 -2.56 -3.26
CA ALA A 16 -4.00 -1.58 -3.57
C ALA A 16 -5.06 -1.49 -2.47
N ILE A 17 -5.55 -2.62 -1.95
CA ILE A 17 -6.52 -2.65 -0.85
C ILE A 17 -5.90 -2.10 0.44
N LEU A 18 -4.64 -2.42 0.72
CA LEU A 18 -3.91 -1.85 1.87
C LEU A 18 -3.86 -0.32 1.80
N MET A 19 -3.50 0.24 0.64
CA MET A 19 -3.44 1.68 0.44
C MET A 19 -4.81 2.36 0.62
N THR A 20 -5.91 1.73 0.19
CA THR A 20 -7.26 2.30 0.38
C THR A 20 -7.74 2.21 1.83
N ILE A 21 -7.45 1.12 2.53
CA ILE A 21 -7.75 0.98 3.96
C ILE A 21 -6.98 2.02 4.77
N MET A 22 -5.71 2.27 4.45
CA MET A 22 -4.92 3.34 5.09
C MET A 22 -5.58 4.72 4.93
N ALA A 23 -6.19 4.99 3.77
CA ALA A 23 -6.89 6.25 3.52
C ALA A 23 -8.17 6.37 4.37
N LEU A 24 -8.89 5.25 4.56
CA LEU A 24 -10.12 5.20 5.34
C LEU A 24 -9.89 5.39 6.85
N GLN A 25 -8.65 5.24 7.33
CA GLN A 25 -8.29 5.46 8.74
C GLN A 25 -8.11 6.95 9.10
N ILE A 26 -8.18 7.87 8.14
CA ILE A 26 -8.04 9.30 8.42
C ILE A 26 -9.30 9.78 9.16
N GLU A 27 -9.13 10.15 10.43
CA GLU A 27 -10.22 10.65 11.25
C GLU A 27 -10.77 11.99 10.72
N VAL A 28 -12.08 12.05 10.53
CA VAL A 28 -12.78 13.29 10.18
C VAL A 28 -13.04 14.08 11.45
N PRO A 29 -12.58 15.35 11.56
CA PRO A 29 -12.82 16.15 12.75
C PRO A 29 -14.33 16.36 12.96
N THR A 30 -14.83 16.01 14.14
CA THR A 30 -16.25 16.11 14.50
C THR A 30 -16.70 17.53 14.89
N GLY A 31 -15.77 18.49 14.94
CA GLY A 31 -16.04 19.87 15.34
C GLY A 31 -16.27 20.82 14.16
N ILE A 32 -17.27 21.70 14.26
CA ILE A 32 -17.66 22.69 13.22
C ILE A 32 -16.68 23.88 13.14
N LYS A 33 -15.75 24.03 14.10
CA LYS A 33 -14.81 25.16 14.16
C LYS A 33 -13.54 24.91 13.34
N LEU A 34 -13.12 25.91 12.55
CA LEU A 34 -11.86 25.87 11.79
C LEU A 34 -10.62 25.59 12.67
N SER A 35 -10.65 25.98 13.95
CA SER A 35 -9.57 25.71 14.92
C SER A 35 -9.39 24.21 15.21
N SER A 36 -10.43 23.39 14.99
CA SER A 36 -10.38 21.94 15.17
C SER A 36 -9.63 21.21 14.05
N LEU A 37 -9.27 21.89 12.95
CA LEU A 37 -8.47 21.31 11.83
C LEU A 37 -6.97 21.23 12.12
N LYS A 38 -6.45 21.93 13.13
CA LYS A 38 -5.00 21.93 13.42
C LYS A 38 -4.48 20.55 13.85
N ASN A 39 -5.28 19.80 14.62
CA ASN A 39 -4.91 18.48 15.12
C ASN A 39 -4.91 17.38 14.03
N PRO A 40 -5.94 17.23 13.18
CA PRO A 40 -5.97 16.18 12.15
C PRO A 40 -4.92 16.38 11.04
N ILE A 41 -4.38 17.59 10.86
CA ILE A 41 -3.38 17.87 9.81
C ILE A 41 -2.11 17.05 9.96
N ILE A 42 -1.65 16.79 11.20
CA ILE A 42 -0.43 16.01 11.42
C ILE A 42 -0.62 14.54 11.03
N TYR A 43 -1.81 13.99 11.31
CA TYR A 43 -2.19 12.63 10.93
C TYR A 43 -2.36 12.50 9.41
N PHE A 44 -2.90 13.53 8.76
CA PHE A 44 -3.00 13.58 7.30
C PHE A 44 -1.63 13.61 6.62
N ILE A 45 -0.68 14.38 7.14
CA ILE A 45 0.70 14.40 6.64
C ILE A 45 1.36 13.03 6.86
N ALA A 46 1.21 12.43 8.04
CA ALA A 46 1.73 11.09 8.32
C ALA A 46 1.15 10.04 7.37
N TYR A 47 -0.14 10.16 7.02
CA TYR A 47 -0.78 9.33 6.00
C TYR A 47 -0.14 9.52 4.62
N ILE A 48 0.06 10.76 4.16
CA ILE A 48 0.69 11.02 2.84
C ILE A 48 2.09 10.41 2.78
N VAL A 49 2.89 10.58 3.83
CA VAL A 49 4.23 10.00 3.92
C VAL A 49 4.16 8.47 3.84
N SER A 50 3.27 7.86 4.62
CA SER A 50 3.08 6.40 4.63
C SER A 50 2.59 5.86 3.28
N PHE A 51 1.65 6.56 2.65
CA PHE A 51 1.15 6.24 1.32
C PHE A 51 2.25 6.31 0.25
N THR A 52 3.09 7.35 0.31
CA THR A 52 4.23 7.50 -0.62
C THR A 52 5.25 6.37 -0.46
N ILE A 53 5.55 5.97 0.79
CA ILE A 53 6.43 4.84 1.08
C ILE A 53 5.81 3.53 0.53
N ALA A 54 4.52 3.29 0.75
CA ALA A 54 3.82 2.13 0.23
C ALA A 54 3.84 2.06 -1.31
N MET A 55 3.62 3.20 -1.98
CA MET A 55 3.71 3.31 -3.43
C MET A 55 5.13 3.03 -3.95
N ALA A 56 6.16 3.57 -3.29
CA ALA A 56 7.55 3.30 -3.64
C ALA A 56 7.90 1.82 -3.43
N PHE A 57 7.42 1.20 -2.36
CA PHE A 57 7.59 -0.22 -2.11
C PHE A 57 6.92 -1.07 -3.20
N TRP A 58 5.66 -0.75 -3.56
CA TRP A 58 4.94 -1.39 -4.65
C TRP A 58 5.71 -1.31 -5.97
N TYR A 59 6.23 -0.12 -6.32
CA TYR A 59 7.00 0.07 -7.55
C TYR A 59 8.27 -0.80 -7.58
N ASN A 60 9.00 -0.86 -6.47
CA ASN A 60 10.17 -1.73 -6.36
C ASN A 60 9.79 -3.20 -6.44
N TYR A 61 8.70 -3.61 -5.79
CA TYR A 61 8.18 -4.98 -5.84
C TYR A 61 7.82 -5.39 -7.28
N HIS A 62 7.07 -4.55 -7.98
CA HIS A 62 6.70 -4.77 -9.38
C HIS A 62 7.94 -4.86 -10.29
N CYS A 63 8.92 -3.98 -10.12
CA CYS A 63 10.18 -4.02 -10.88
C CYS A 63 11.01 -5.29 -10.60
N LEU A 64 11.06 -5.74 -9.34
CA LEU A 64 11.73 -6.98 -8.96
C LEU A 64 11.04 -8.18 -9.59
N PHE A 65 9.71 -8.27 -9.48
CA PHE A 65 8.94 -9.34 -10.09
C PHE A 65 9.06 -9.35 -11.61
N ALA A 66 9.08 -8.19 -12.27
CA ALA A 66 9.33 -8.09 -13.70
C ALA A 66 10.65 -8.77 -14.11
N LYS A 67 11.72 -8.65 -13.33
CA LYS A 67 13.04 -9.26 -13.58
C LYS A 67 13.14 -10.75 -13.26
N VAL A 68 12.25 -11.29 -12.42
CA VAL A 68 12.26 -12.72 -12.04
C VAL A 68 11.69 -13.58 -13.17
N THR A 69 12.45 -14.55 -13.65
CA THR A 69 12.02 -15.46 -14.73
C THR A 69 11.30 -16.71 -14.25
N ASN A 70 11.60 -17.19 -13.03
CA ASN A 70 11.04 -18.40 -12.45
C ASN A 70 10.65 -18.19 -10.99
N ILE A 71 9.41 -18.54 -10.63
CA ILE A 71 8.93 -18.51 -9.25
C ILE A 71 8.88 -19.94 -8.70
N SER A 72 9.69 -20.20 -7.67
CA SER A 72 9.65 -21.48 -6.96
C SER A 72 8.45 -21.53 -5.99
N LYS A 73 7.94 -22.74 -5.71
CA LYS A 73 6.85 -22.94 -4.74
C LYS A 73 7.20 -22.46 -3.33
N ARG A 74 8.49 -22.43 -2.97
CA ARG A 74 8.97 -21.90 -1.67
C ARG A 74 8.77 -20.39 -1.56
N VAL A 75 9.05 -19.65 -2.64
CA VAL A 75 8.83 -18.20 -2.68
C VAL A 75 7.34 -17.86 -2.58
N PHE A 76 6.48 -18.68 -3.20
CA PHE A 76 5.02 -18.54 -3.07
C PHE A 76 4.52 -18.71 -1.62
N TRP A 77 5.12 -19.62 -0.85
CA TRP A 77 4.73 -19.87 0.56
C TRP A 77 5.33 -18.89 1.56
N LEU A 78 6.39 -18.18 1.18
CA LEU A 78 7.06 -17.18 2.03
C LEU A 78 6.44 -15.78 1.90
N MET A 79 5.60 -15.56 0.89
CA MET A 79 4.80 -14.34 0.75
C MET A 79 3.62 -14.38 1.71
#